data_AF-A0A7Z0LN11-F1
#
_entry.id   AF-A0A7Z0LN11-F1
#
_cell.length_a   1.000
_cell.length_b   1.000
_cell.length_c   1.000
_cell.angle_alpha   90.00
_cell.angle_beta   90.00
_cell.angle_gamma   90.00
#
_symmetry.space_group_name_H-M   'P 1'
#
loop_
_entity.id
_entity.type
_entity.pdbx_description
1 polymer ?
#
loop_
_entity_poly.entity_id
_entity_poly.type
_entity_poly.pdbx_seq_one_letter_code
_entity_poly.pdbx_strand_id
1 'polypeptide(L)'
;MAVEESNTVPLTITLPADVHAELEYLTKLQKQHGAAIPWGTVEEMMQEVAVAIADGSRRPGAWERQLLDMIGLTPECEEARHYREQYGEPAE
;
A
#
# COMPACT_ATOMS: atom_id res chain seq x y z
N MET A 1 4.47 -27.50 -18.84
CA MET A 1 4.35 -26.66 -17.64
C MET A 1 4.36 -25.23 -18.12
N ALA A 2 3.21 -24.56 -18.09
CA ALA A 2 3.15 -23.14 -18.44
C ALA A 2 3.92 -22.36 -17.37
N VAL A 3 4.83 -21.50 -17.80
CA VAL A 3 5.47 -20.52 -16.92
C VAL A 3 4.38 -19.51 -16.60
N GLU A 4 3.89 -19.48 -15.35
CA GLU A 4 3.02 -18.40 -14.90
C GLU A 4 3.80 -17.09 -15.06
N GLU A 5 3.36 -16.23 -15.99
CA GLU A 5 3.91 -14.89 -16.11
C GLU A 5 3.66 -14.17 -14.79
N SER A 6 4.73 -13.66 -14.18
CA SER A 6 4.66 -12.88 -12.96
C SER A 6 3.77 -11.66 -13.20
N ASN A 7 2.62 -11.57 -12.53
CA ASN A 7 1.69 -10.42 -12.61
C ASN A 7 2.21 -9.21 -11.78
N THR A 8 3.52 -8.98 -11.81
CA THR A 8 4.19 -7.91 -11.07
C THR A 8 4.85 -6.93 -12.02
N VAL A 9 4.75 -5.66 -11.69
CA VAL A 9 5.40 -4.58 -12.44
C VAL A 9 6.41 -3.92 -11.51
N PRO A 10 7.70 -3.79 -11.90
CA PRO A 10 8.70 -3.16 -11.05
C PRO A 10 8.41 -1.66 -10.92
N LEU A 11 8.52 -1.14 -9.69
CA LEU A 11 8.41 0.28 -9.39
C LEU A 11 9.70 0.76 -8.72
N THR A 12 10.32 1.81 -9.27
CA THR A 12 11.50 2.45 -8.67
C THR A 12 11.06 3.72 -7.94
N ILE A 13 11.38 3.82 -6.65
CA ILE A 13 11.07 4.96 -5.80
C ILE A 13 12.37 5.58 -5.31
N THR A 14 12.44 6.90 -5.28
CA THR A 14 13.54 7.65 -4.65
C THR A 14 13.03 8.30 -3.38
N LEU A 15 13.68 8.04 -2.25
CA LEU A 15 13.35 8.61 -0.96
C LEU A 15 14.47 9.58 -0.51
N PRO A 16 14.13 10.66 0.22
CA PRO A 16 15.11 11.39 1.02
C PRO A 16 15.87 10.44 1.95
N ALA A 17 17.18 10.65 2.11
CA ALA A 17 18.03 9.74 2.86
C ALA A 17 17.66 9.64 4.35
N ASP A 18 17.19 10.74 4.93
CA ASP A 18 16.69 10.82 6.31
C ASP A 18 15.39 10.04 6.48
N VAL A 19 14.46 10.15 5.53
CA VAL A 19 13.23 9.35 5.52
C VAL A 19 13.55 7.86 5.41
N HIS A 20 14.46 7.46 4.51
CA HIS A 20 14.89 6.06 4.39
C HIS A 20 15.46 5.53 5.71
N ALA A 21 16.34 6.30 6.36
CA ALA A 21 16.95 5.92 7.63
C ALA A 21 15.90 5.71 8.75
N GLU A 22 14.84 6.52 8.78
CA GLU A 22 13.75 6.35 9.73
C GLU A 22 12.96 5.05 9.46
N LEU A 23 12.68 4.72 8.20
CA LEU A 23 12.00 3.47 7.84
C LEU A 23 12.85 2.24 8.19
N GLU A 24 14.16 2.29 7.95
CA GLU A 24 15.08 1.24 8.39
C GLU A 24 15.08 1.07 9.91
N TYR A 25 15.05 2.18 10.64
CA TYR A 25 14.98 2.16 12.09
C TYR A 25 13.67 1.55 12.60
N LEU A 26 12.53 1.88 11.98
CA LEU A 26 11.25 1.27 12.29
C LEU A 26 11.29 -0.25 12.07
N THR A 27 11.78 -0.71 10.92
CA THR A 27 11.94 -2.16 10.64
C THR A 27 12.83 -2.84 11.68
N LYS A 28 13.91 -2.18 12.11
CA LYS A 28 14.76 -2.69 13.19
C LYS A 28 13.99 -2.82 14.50
N LEU A 29 13.20 -1.82 14.89
CA LEU A 29 12.40 -1.87 16.12
C LEU A 29 11.36 -3.00 16.07
N GLN A 30 10.66 -3.17 14.95
CA GLN A 30 9.69 -4.25 14.76
C GLN A 30 10.36 -5.63 14.92
N LYS A 31 11.57 -5.82 14.40
CA LYS A 31 12.33 -7.07 14.58
C LYS A 31 12.77 -7.32 16.02
N GLN A 32 13.08 -6.26 16.76
CA GLN A 32 13.56 -6.35 18.15
C GLN A 32 12.43 -6.57 19.16
N HIS A 33 11.28 -5.93 18.94
CA HIS A 33 10.20 -5.86 19.92
C HIS A 33 8.93 -6.58 19.46
N GLY A 34 8.90 -7.06 18.21
CA GLY A 34 7.70 -7.57 17.57
C GLY A 34 6.82 -6.45 17.02
N ALA A 35 5.94 -6.84 16.11
CA ALA A 35 4.87 -6.00 15.57
C ALA A 35 3.68 -6.90 15.24
N ALA A 36 2.48 -6.34 15.25
CA ALA A 36 1.29 -7.07 14.80
C ALA A 36 1.42 -7.49 13.33
N ILE A 37 2.06 -6.63 12.51
CA ILE A 37 2.39 -6.88 11.12
C ILE A 37 3.87 -6.51 10.95
N PRO A 38 4.80 -7.47 11.11
CA PRO A 38 6.22 -7.21 10.94
C PRO A 38 6.56 -7.11 9.46
N TRP A 39 7.19 -6.01 9.05
CA TRP A 39 7.75 -5.85 7.71
C TRP A 39 9.25 -6.17 7.71
N GLY A 40 9.75 -6.81 6.64
CA GLY A 40 11.12 -7.30 6.59
C GLY A 40 12.12 -6.27 6.09
N THR A 41 11.81 -5.53 5.03
CA THR A 41 12.64 -4.44 4.48
C THR A 41 11.83 -3.16 4.21
N VAL A 42 12.53 -2.07 3.87
CA VAL A 42 11.88 -0.81 3.46
C VAL A 42 11.08 -1.01 2.18
N GLU A 43 11.60 -1.78 1.22
CA GLU A 43 10.92 -2.08 -0.04
C GLU A 43 9.62 -2.86 0.19
N GLU A 44 9.66 -3.89 1.02
CA GLU A 44 8.46 -4.65 1.39
C GLU A 44 7.43 -3.74 2.09
N MET A 45 7.89 -2.89 3.02
CA MET A 45 7.01 -1.91 3.67
C MET A 45 6.35 -0.96 2.66
N MET A 46 7.12 -0.44 1.69
CA MET A 46 6.58 0.44 0.65
C MET A 46 5.62 -0.28 -0.29
N GLN A 47 5.86 -1.56 -0.57
CA GLN A 47 4.94 -2.40 -1.34
C GLN A 47 3.62 -2.58 -0.60
N GLU A 48 3.65 -2.90 0.69
CA GLU A 48 2.45 -3.08 1.52
C GLU A 48 1.66 -1.76 1.66
N VAL A 49 2.34 -0.63 1.79
CA VAL A 49 1.69 0.70 1.79
C VAL A 49 1.00 0.95 0.44
N ALA A 50 1.63 0.62 -0.68
CA ALA A 50 1.01 0.77 -2.00
C ALA A 50 -0.23 -0.12 -2.16
N VAL A 51 -0.19 -1.36 -1.66
CA VAL A 51 -1.35 -2.28 -1.63
C VAL A 51 -2.47 -1.70 -0.76
N ALA A 52 -2.14 -1.20 0.44
CA ALA A 52 -3.12 -0.58 1.33
C ALA A 52 -3.79 0.63 0.68
N ILE A 53 -3.04 1.47 -0.03
CA ILE A 53 -3.60 2.60 -0.78
C ILE A 53 -4.59 2.12 -1.85
N ALA A 54 -4.23 1.09 -2.62
CA ALA A 54 -5.10 0.54 -3.66
C ALA A 54 -6.38 -0.09 -3.06
N ASP A 55 -6.26 -0.79 -1.93
CA ASP A 55 -7.39 -1.37 -1.21
C ASP A 55 -8.30 -0.30 -0.60
N GLY A 56 -7.75 0.74 0.02
CA GLY A 56 -8.52 1.87 0.54
C GLY A 56 -9.25 2.65 -0.56
N SER A 57 -8.64 2.77 -1.74
CA SER A 57 -9.26 3.44 -2.90
C SER A 57 -10.54 2.73 -3.34
N ARG A 58 -10.49 1.40 -3.47
CA ARG A 58 -11.61 0.60 -3.99
C ARG A 58 -12.59 0.12 -2.92
N ARG A 59 -12.26 0.26 -1.62
CA ARG A 59 -13.09 -0.22 -0.49
C ARG A 59 -13.39 0.92 0.49
N PRO A 60 -14.45 1.71 0.27
CA PRO A 60 -14.76 2.88 1.12
C PRO A 60 -15.06 2.56 2.59
N GLY A 61 -15.41 1.32 2.91
CA GLY A 61 -15.65 0.87 4.29
C GLY A 61 -14.46 0.18 4.97
N ALA A 62 -13.33 0.02 4.27
CA ALA A 62 -12.16 -0.66 4.82
C ALA A 62 -11.32 0.28 5.70
N TRP A 63 -10.46 -0.28 6.56
CA TRP A 63 -9.65 0.54 7.46
C TRP A 63 -8.62 1.37 6.67
N GLU A 64 -8.11 0.83 5.56
CA GLU A 64 -7.17 1.50 4.67
C GLU A 64 -7.75 2.82 4.14
N ARG A 65 -9.08 2.92 3.98
CA ARG A 65 -9.74 4.16 3.55
C ARG A 65 -9.44 5.33 4.49
N GLN A 66 -9.33 5.08 5.79
CA GLN A 66 -9.00 6.11 6.77
C GLN A 66 -7.63 6.74 6.49
N LEU A 67 -6.65 5.95 6.04
CA LEU A 67 -5.35 6.47 5.62
C LEU A 67 -5.52 7.48 4.48
N LEU A 68 -6.25 7.12 3.41
CA LEU A 68 -6.49 7.99 2.26
C LEU A 68 -7.20 9.28 2.65
N ASP A 69 -8.23 9.19 3.49
CA ASP A 69 -8.99 10.36 3.95
C ASP A 69 -8.10 11.30 4.78
N MET A 70 -7.23 10.76 5.65
CA MET A 70 -6.33 11.56 6.49
C MET A 70 -5.26 12.31 5.68
N ILE A 71 -4.77 11.73 4.59
CA ILE A 71 -3.75 12.36 3.74
C ILE A 71 -4.34 13.12 2.54
N GLY A 72 -5.68 13.17 2.41
CA GLY A 72 -6.36 13.86 1.33
C GLY A 72 -6.25 13.20 -0.05
N LEU A 73 -6.07 11.88 -0.10
CA LEU A 73 -5.94 11.11 -1.35
C LEU A 73 -7.28 10.64 -1.93
N THR A 74 -8.35 10.66 -1.13
CA THR A 74 -9.69 10.24 -1.58
C THR A 74 -10.29 11.25 -2.58
N PRO A 75 -10.66 10.83 -3.80
CA PRO A 75 -11.33 11.70 -4.75
C PRO A 75 -12.74 12.11 -4.29
N GLU A 76 -13.11 13.36 -4.51
CA GLU A 76 -14.44 13.90 -4.18
C GLU A 76 -15.47 13.59 -5.27
N CYS A 77 -15.70 12.31 -5.58
CA CYS A 77 -16.66 11.88 -6.58
C CYS A 77 -17.58 10.76 -6.07
N GLU A 78 -18.66 10.50 -6.80
CA GLU A 78 -19.60 9.41 -6.48
C GLU A 78 -18.92 8.04 -6.61
N GLU A 79 -18.10 7.83 -7.65
CA GLU A 79 -17.42 6.56 -7.88
C GLU A 79 -16.54 6.13 -6.69
N ALA A 80 -15.88 7.09 -6.05
CA ALA A 80 -15.07 6.82 -4.85
C ALA A 80 -15.90 6.32 -3.67
N ARG A 81 -17.24 6.44 -3.67
CA ARG A 81 -18.13 5.99 -2.59
C ARG A 81 -18.59 4.55 -2.75
N HIS A 82 -18.25 3.91 -3.87
CA HIS A 82 -18.67 2.54 -4.16
C HIS A 82 -17.54 1.53 -3.97
N TYR A 83 -17.88 0.36 -3.46
CA TYR A 83 -16.97 -0.77 -3.38
C TYR A 83 -16.72 -1.32 -4.80
N ARG A 84 -15.45 -1.58 -5.14
CA ARG A 84 -15.05 -2.28 -6.37
C ARG A 84 -14.26 -3.55 -6.02
N GLU A 85 -14.68 -4.67 -6.60
CA GLU A 85 -14.08 -5.98 -6.34
C GLU A 85 -12.67 -6.09 -6.95
N GLN A 86 -12.51 -5.57 -8.16
CA GLN A 86 -11.29 -5.66 -8.95
C GLN A 86 -10.44 -4.38 -8.80
N TYR A 87 -9.14 -4.50 -9.10
CA TYR A 87 -8.25 -3.35 -9.19
C TYR A 87 -8.35 -2.68 -10.56
N GLY A 88 -8.15 -1.37 -10.60
CA GLY A 88 -8.23 -0.58 -11.82
C GLY A 88 -9.65 -0.15 -12.17
N GLU A 89 -9.88 0.13 -13.45
CA GLU A 89 -11.19 0.49 -13.98
C GLU A 89 -12.14 -0.72 -13.90
N PRO A 90 -13.40 -0.54 -13.47
CA PRO A 90 -14.41 -1.61 -13.54
C PRO A 90 -14.58 -2.10 -14.98
N ALA A 91 -14.72 -3.42 -15.16
CA ALA A 91 -15.17 -3.96 -16.44
C ALA A 91 -16.59 -3.44 -16.76
N GLU A 92 -16.82 -3.05 -18.02
CA GLU A 92 -18.16 -2.68 -18.54
C GLU A 92 -19.17 -3.83 -18.47
#